data_AF-A0A9P6RZY2-F1
#
_entry.id   AF-A0A9P6RZY2-F1
#
_cell.length_a   1.000
_cell.length_b   1.000
_cell.length_c   1.000
_cell.angle_alpha   90.00
_cell.angle_beta   90.00
_cell.angle_gamma   90.00
#
_symmetry.space_group_name_H-M   'P 1'
#
loop_
_entity.id
_entity.type
_entity.pdbx_description
1 polymer ?
#
loop_
_entity_poly.entity_id
_entity_poly.type
_entity_poly.pdbx_seq_one_letter_code
_entity_poly.pdbx_strand_id
1 'polypeptide(L)'
;MGYDMMMALLKPEYNLHEEVHDKEQLDFARTARGERVYKSLWNFLRPVFESLPGDTSAEKERVFIKELAPKRADVDFFLRLEKRLYPFLHLKHRTSFTLYDSYRGKGFVLCAGNNQFKFIVSSIQAIRRLQPDLPIQLFHMGDGDLSKERQEYVREMTHNIEVVDITEVLDNDYMRLGGWSIKAYSMLASRFEEVMLVDSDAYFLQDPAMLFDDPGYKATGGLFFYDRTLFTDWHTGPDFLRSMMPIMSTLPTKLRSFRGISQHEQESGVVVINKKTRLNGLLAVCKMNSKWERDLVSYKVFYGDKETFWTGFEMAQEPYAFMRTYGSVVGELRDDPVKEIERLEAALENEDENHPKSEREKQMDQDEIQYHKKRPVLEKEAVCGAQLHLDHFGQPMWWNGGLMRNKNEGVQRILDFKYWMVAGGMSKHRERNVRDKELRRELLWDLGKESMEEVEKDSVEDPEWIFHESCMHGAEVHPLDEEMKKLTESFIEMDRVGKEDEGRIKNGESVDPKEHDWGSM
;
A
#
# COMPACT_ATOMS: atom_id res chain seq x y z
N MET A 1 -10.70 -34.48 -25.28
CA MET A 1 -10.42 -33.01 -25.29
C MET A 1 -10.92 -32.31 -24.03
N GLY A 2 -12.23 -32.33 -23.70
CA GLY A 2 -12.73 -31.68 -22.46
C GLY A 2 -12.21 -32.29 -21.15
N TYR A 3 -12.27 -33.62 -21.02
CA TYR A 3 -11.77 -34.34 -19.83
C TYR A 3 -10.26 -34.17 -19.62
N ASP A 4 -9.47 -34.23 -20.69
CA ASP A 4 -8.01 -34.06 -20.63
C ASP A 4 -7.62 -32.66 -20.14
N MET A 5 -8.34 -31.63 -20.59
CA MET A 5 -8.16 -30.25 -20.14
C MET A 5 -8.50 -30.10 -18.66
N MET A 6 -9.60 -30.68 -18.19
CA MET A 6 -9.98 -30.68 -16.77
C MET A 6 -8.90 -31.36 -15.92
N MET A 7 -8.44 -32.55 -16.31
CA MET A 7 -7.40 -33.25 -15.58
C MET A 7 -6.07 -32.49 -15.60
N ALA A 8 -5.75 -31.79 -16.69
CA ALA A 8 -4.55 -30.94 -16.76
C ALA A 8 -4.59 -29.77 -15.75
N LEU A 9 -5.77 -29.19 -15.48
CA LEU A 9 -5.95 -28.13 -14.46
C LEU A 9 -5.72 -28.64 -13.04
N LEU A 10 -6.06 -29.90 -12.76
CA LEU A 10 -5.85 -30.51 -11.44
C LEU A 10 -4.41 -30.94 -11.19
N LYS A 11 -3.56 -31.00 -12.23
CA LYS A 11 -2.16 -31.39 -12.05
C LYS A 11 -1.45 -30.36 -11.15
N PRO A 12 -0.85 -30.77 -10.02
CA PRO A 12 0.04 -29.92 -9.25
C PRO A 12 1.16 -29.39 -10.16
N GLU A 13 1.49 -28.11 -10.03
CA GLU A 13 2.73 -27.53 -10.55
C GLU A 13 3.90 -28.00 -9.69
N TYR A 14 3.63 -28.15 -8.40
CA TYR A 14 4.54 -28.58 -7.35
C TYR A 14 3.71 -29.12 -6.19
N ASN A 15 4.31 -29.97 -5.35
CA ASN A 15 3.65 -30.45 -4.13
C ASN A 15 3.67 -29.40 -3.01
N LEU A 16 2.73 -29.48 -2.06
CA LEU A 16 2.61 -28.52 -0.94
C LEU A 16 3.91 -28.37 -0.12
N HIS A 17 4.70 -29.44 -0.04
CA HIS A 17 5.96 -29.51 0.72
C HIS A 17 7.20 -29.49 -0.17
N GLU A 18 7.03 -29.32 -1.48
CA GLU A 18 8.12 -29.25 -2.43
C GLU A 18 8.68 -27.84 -2.48
N GLU A 19 10.00 -27.72 -2.40
CA GLU A 19 10.69 -26.46 -2.63
C GLU A 19 10.80 -26.26 -4.15
N VAL A 20 10.17 -25.20 -4.67
CA VAL A 20 10.23 -24.85 -6.09
C VAL A 20 11.39 -23.88 -6.30
N HIS A 21 12.33 -24.27 -7.15
CA HIS A 21 13.54 -23.48 -7.40
C HIS A 21 13.53 -22.74 -8.74
N ASP A 22 12.61 -23.07 -9.64
CA ASP A 22 12.54 -22.49 -11.00
C ASP A 22 11.12 -22.09 -11.39
N LYS A 23 11.00 -20.90 -11.99
CA LYS A 23 9.74 -20.38 -12.55
C LYS A 23 9.20 -21.22 -13.70
N GLU A 24 10.03 -21.98 -14.41
CA GLU A 24 9.59 -22.86 -15.53
C GLU A 24 8.64 -23.98 -15.05
N GLN A 25 8.63 -24.27 -13.75
CA GLN A 25 7.70 -25.22 -13.13
C GLN A 25 6.30 -24.63 -12.90
N LEU A 26 6.16 -23.30 -13.01
CA LEU A 26 4.91 -22.58 -12.83
C LEU A 26 4.26 -22.27 -14.19
N ASP A 27 2.99 -22.64 -14.36
CA ASP A 27 2.23 -22.35 -15.58
C ASP A 27 1.13 -21.33 -15.25
N PHE A 28 1.51 -20.06 -15.22
CA PHE A 28 0.58 -18.96 -14.95
C PHE A 28 -0.58 -18.90 -15.95
N ALA A 29 -0.38 -19.34 -17.19
CA ALA A 29 -1.47 -19.40 -18.16
C ALA A 29 -2.48 -20.49 -17.81
N ARG A 30 -2.03 -21.64 -17.30
CA ARG A 30 -2.91 -22.68 -16.75
C ARG A 30 -3.59 -22.20 -15.47
N THR A 31 -2.88 -21.50 -14.58
CA THR A 31 -3.46 -20.91 -13.38
C THR A 31 -4.57 -19.93 -13.75
N ALA A 32 -4.33 -18.98 -14.66
CA ALA A 32 -5.35 -18.05 -15.14
C ALA A 32 -6.58 -18.74 -15.76
N ARG A 33 -6.39 -19.86 -16.50
CA ARG A 33 -7.51 -20.69 -16.97
C ARG A 33 -8.25 -21.36 -15.82
N GLY A 34 -7.51 -21.86 -14.83
CA GLY A 34 -8.03 -22.44 -13.59
C GLY A 34 -8.93 -21.48 -12.83
N GLU A 35 -8.48 -20.23 -12.62
CA GLU A 35 -9.26 -19.15 -11.98
C GLU A 35 -10.64 -18.97 -12.64
N ARG A 36 -10.69 -18.96 -13.98
CA ARG A 36 -11.95 -18.75 -14.73
C ARG A 36 -12.89 -19.94 -14.66
N VAL A 37 -12.34 -21.14 -14.76
CA VAL A 37 -13.12 -22.38 -14.60
C VAL A 37 -13.65 -22.46 -13.17
N TYR A 38 -12.81 -22.16 -12.18
CA TYR A 38 -13.19 -22.11 -10.77
C TYR A 38 -14.31 -21.11 -10.54
N LYS A 39 -14.19 -19.86 -10.99
CA LYS A 39 -15.25 -18.85 -10.89
C LYS A 39 -16.57 -19.32 -11.52
N SER A 40 -16.50 -19.93 -12.69
CA SER A 40 -17.68 -20.42 -13.40
C SER A 40 -18.39 -21.53 -12.60
N LEU A 41 -17.61 -22.46 -12.04
CA LEU A 41 -18.12 -23.52 -11.16
C LEU A 41 -18.65 -22.96 -9.85
N TRP A 42 -17.96 -21.99 -9.25
CA TRP A 42 -18.37 -21.33 -8.01
C TRP A 42 -19.75 -20.70 -8.16
N ASN A 43 -19.96 -19.93 -9.24
CA ASN A 43 -21.25 -19.31 -9.54
C ASN A 43 -22.35 -20.35 -9.82
N PHE A 44 -22.01 -21.46 -10.48
CA PHE A 44 -22.96 -22.52 -10.78
C PHE A 44 -23.34 -23.36 -9.55
N LEU A 45 -22.37 -23.66 -8.68
CA LEU A 45 -22.55 -24.56 -7.54
C LEU A 45 -23.01 -23.82 -6.28
N ARG A 46 -22.83 -22.50 -6.18
CA ARG A 46 -23.28 -21.74 -5.01
C ARG A 46 -24.79 -21.86 -4.75
N PRO A 47 -25.71 -21.67 -5.71
CA PRO A 47 -27.14 -21.87 -5.47
C PRO A 47 -27.47 -23.32 -5.05
N VAL A 48 -26.72 -24.29 -5.57
CA VAL A 48 -26.85 -25.70 -5.15
C VAL A 48 -26.46 -25.84 -3.68
N PHE A 49 -25.32 -25.29 -3.28
CA PHE A 49 -24.86 -25.27 -1.88
C PHE A 49 -25.86 -24.58 -0.95
N GLU A 50 -26.38 -23.41 -1.33
CA GLU A 50 -27.36 -22.66 -0.54
C GLU A 50 -28.66 -23.45 -0.32
N SER A 51 -29.07 -24.27 -1.30
CA SER A 51 -30.26 -25.12 -1.23
C SER A 51 -30.11 -26.40 -0.40
N LEU A 52 -28.90 -26.74 0.05
CA LEU A 52 -28.67 -27.95 0.84
C LEU A 52 -29.35 -27.88 2.22
N PRO A 53 -29.76 -29.04 2.78
CA PRO A 53 -30.28 -29.11 4.13
C PRO A 53 -29.20 -28.73 5.16
N GLY A 54 -29.61 -28.06 6.24
CA GLY A 54 -28.75 -27.58 7.33
C GLY A 54 -29.06 -26.13 7.70
N ASP A 55 -29.06 -25.83 8.99
CA ASP A 55 -29.36 -24.49 9.52
C ASP A 55 -28.12 -23.58 9.44
N THR A 56 -26.93 -24.17 9.43
CA THR A 56 -25.65 -23.47 9.34
C THR A 56 -24.90 -23.78 8.05
N SER A 57 -24.06 -22.85 7.57
CA SER A 57 -23.20 -23.09 6.40
C SER A 57 -22.24 -24.26 6.62
N ALA A 58 -21.82 -24.52 7.87
CA ALA A 58 -20.98 -25.67 8.22
C ALA A 58 -21.69 -27.03 8.03
N GLU A 59 -22.98 -27.11 8.33
CA GLU A 59 -23.80 -28.31 8.09
C GLU A 59 -24.00 -28.54 6.59
N LYS A 60 -24.35 -27.48 5.85
CA LYS A 60 -24.48 -27.54 4.38
C LYS A 60 -23.18 -27.97 3.72
N GLU A 61 -22.04 -27.46 4.19
CA GLU A 61 -20.70 -27.85 3.73
C GLU A 61 -20.40 -29.33 3.96
N ARG A 62 -20.81 -29.88 5.11
CA ARG A 62 -20.68 -31.31 5.37
C ARG A 62 -21.47 -32.14 4.36
N VAL A 63 -22.71 -31.75 4.05
CA VAL A 63 -23.55 -32.42 3.03
C VAL A 63 -22.93 -32.30 1.64
N PHE A 64 -22.48 -31.09 1.27
CA PHE A 64 -21.85 -30.79 -0.02
C PHE A 64 -20.65 -31.71 -0.27
N ILE A 65 -19.77 -31.85 0.72
CA ILE A 65 -18.54 -32.65 0.60
C ILE A 65 -18.82 -34.15 0.71
N LYS A 66 -19.59 -34.59 1.72
CA LYS A 66 -19.71 -36.03 2.03
C LYS A 66 -20.77 -36.75 1.21
N GLU A 67 -21.81 -36.04 0.77
CA GLU A 67 -22.95 -36.66 0.11
C GLU A 67 -23.03 -36.30 -1.38
N LEU A 68 -22.78 -35.03 -1.72
CA LEU A 68 -22.86 -34.55 -3.10
C LEU A 68 -21.60 -34.89 -3.89
N ALA A 69 -20.40 -34.56 -3.39
CA ALA A 69 -19.15 -34.75 -4.14
C ALA A 69 -18.95 -36.18 -4.69
N PRO A 70 -19.20 -37.27 -3.92
CA PRO A 70 -19.06 -38.64 -4.44
C PRO A 70 -20.04 -39.01 -5.56
N LYS A 71 -21.14 -38.26 -5.70
CA LYS A 71 -22.23 -38.53 -6.66
C LYS A 71 -22.22 -37.57 -7.85
N ARG A 72 -21.51 -36.44 -7.74
CA ARG A 72 -21.53 -35.32 -8.69
C ARG A 72 -20.12 -34.93 -9.08
N ALA A 73 -19.75 -35.25 -10.32
CA ALA A 73 -18.40 -35.01 -10.84
C ALA A 73 -18.03 -33.52 -10.90
N ASP A 74 -19.00 -32.64 -11.11
CA ASP A 74 -18.82 -31.18 -11.08
C ASP A 74 -18.47 -30.67 -9.68
N VAL A 75 -19.10 -31.24 -8.63
CA VAL A 75 -18.80 -30.93 -7.22
C VAL A 75 -17.42 -31.45 -6.83
N ASP A 76 -17.11 -32.72 -7.14
CA ASP A 76 -15.78 -33.29 -6.88
C ASP A 76 -14.68 -32.49 -7.58
N PHE A 77 -14.88 -32.16 -8.86
CA PHE A 77 -13.93 -31.37 -9.63
C PHE A 77 -13.74 -29.96 -9.02
N PHE A 78 -14.82 -29.28 -8.63
CA PHE A 78 -14.75 -27.99 -7.96
C PHE A 78 -13.90 -28.03 -6.69
N LEU A 79 -14.15 -29.00 -5.80
CA LEU A 79 -13.41 -29.13 -4.54
C LEU A 79 -11.92 -29.43 -4.76
N ARG A 80 -11.60 -30.27 -5.76
CA ARG A 80 -10.22 -30.58 -6.13
C ARG A 80 -9.51 -29.37 -6.75
N LEU A 81 -10.20 -28.61 -7.58
CA LEU A 81 -9.68 -27.39 -8.19
C LEU A 81 -9.48 -26.29 -7.13
N GLU A 82 -10.40 -26.15 -6.18
CA GLU A 82 -10.29 -25.21 -5.05
C GLU A 82 -9.05 -25.50 -4.22
N LYS A 83 -8.89 -26.76 -3.78
CA LYS A 83 -7.72 -27.17 -2.99
C LYS A 83 -6.41 -26.98 -3.74
N ARG A 84 -6.45 -27.07 -5.06
CA ARG A 84 -5.30 -26.89 -5.95
C ARG A 84 -4.91 -25.42 -6.10
N LEU A 85 -5.88 -24.52 -6.23
CA LEU A 85 -5.66 -23.09 -6.42
C LEU A 85 -5.44 -22.35 -5.10
N TYR A 86 -6.21 -22.69 -4.06
CA TYR A 86 -6.27 -21.97 -2.79
C TYR A 86 -6.13 -22.90 -1.58
N PRO A 87 -5.05 -23.69 -1.47
CA PRO A 87 -4.84 -24.60 -0.34
C PRO A 87 -4.88 -23.89 1.02
N PHE A 88 -4.50 -22.60 1.05
CA PHE A 88 -4.48 -21.75 2.25
C PHE A 88 -5.86 -21.53 2.91
N LEU A 89 -6.97 -21.76 2.19
CA LEU A 89 -8.33 -21.61 2.72
C LEU A 89 -8.73 -22.70 3.71
N HIS A 90 -8.08 -23.87 3.63
CA HIS A 90 -8.62 -25.10 4.22
C HIS A 90 -8.26 -25.33 5.70
N LEU A 91 -7.79 -24.30 6.41
CA LEU A 91 -7.47 -24.37 7.83
C LEU A 91 -8.74 -24.35 8.70
N LYS A 92 -9.51 -23.25 8.64
CA LYS A 92 -10.77 -23.08 9.39
C LYS A 92 -12.03 -23.35 8.56
N HIS A 93 -11.96 -23.20 7.25
CA HIS A 93 -13.06 -23.43 6.32
C HIS A 93 -12.79 -24.70 5.52
N ARG A 94 -13.80 -25.46 5.09
CA ARG A 94 -13.55 -26.58 4.17
C ARG A 94 -13.77 -26.18 2.72
N THR A 95 -14.50 -25.10 2.48
CA THR A 95 -14.80 -24.55 1.17
C THR A 95 -14.84 -23.03 1.18
N SER A 96 -14.64 -22.41 0.02
CA SER A 96 -14.85 -20.97 -0.15
C SER A 96 -16.28 -20.51 0.15
N PHE A 97 -17.29 -21.40 0.08
CA PHE A 97 -18.68 -21.03 0.35
C PHE A 97 -18.91 -20.68 1.82
N THR A 98 -18.34 -21.44 2.75
CA THR A 98 -18.48 -21.12 4.19
C THR A 98 -17.69 -19.88 4.58
N LEU A 99 -16.53 -19.65 3.94
CA LEU A 99 -15.80 -18.40 4.09
C LEU A 99 -16.60 -17.21 3.53
N TYR A 100 -17.16 -17.34 2.33
CA TYR A 100 -18.03 -16.33 1.74
C TYR A 100 -19.20 -15.98 2.66
N ASP A 101 -19.81 -16.99 3.27
CA ASP A 101 -20.94 -16.83 4.20
C ASP A 101 -20.56 -16.21 5.54
N SER A 102 -19.28 -16.11 5.91
CA SER A 102 -18.86 -15.49 7.17
C SER A 102 -18.79 -13.96 7.10
N TYR A 103 -18.55 -13.38 5.92
CA TYR A 103 -18.28 -11.95 5.76
C TYR A 103 -19.49 -11.06 6.01
N ARG A 104 -19.35 -10.04 6.87
CA ARG A 104 -20.42 -9.09 7.23
C ARG A 104 -19.87 -7.69 7.49
N GLY A 105 -20.67 -6.67 7.19
CA GLY A 105 -20.37 -5.28 7.53
C GLY A 105 -19.20 -4.68 6.74
N LYS A 106 -18.74 -3.51 7.16
CA LYS A 106 -17.62 -2.80 6.54
C LYS A 106 -16.57 -2.40 7.56
N GLY A 107 -15.32 -2.30 7.15
CA GLY A 107 -14.23 -1.92 8.05
C GLY A 107 -12.87 -1.80 7.38
N PHE A 108 -11.90 -1.32 8.16
CA PHE A 108 -10.53 -1.10 7.73
C PHE A 108 -9.65 -2.28 8.13
N VAL A 109 -8.70 -2.61 7.27
CA VAL A 109 -7.69 -3.64 7.51
C VAL A 109 -6.32 -3.00 7.37
N LEU A 110 -5.49 -3.14 8.40
CA LEU A 110 -4.09 -2.73 8.39
C LEU A 110 -3.22 -3.95 8.68
N CYS A 111 -1.95 -3.89 8.31
CA CYS A 111 -0.96 -4.93 8.61
C CYS A 111 0.20 -4.34 9.41
N ALA A 112 0.60 -4.99 10.49
CA ALA A 112 1.70 -4.57 11.34
C ALA A 112 2.75 -5.67 11.50
N GLY A 113 4.02 -5.25 11.41
CA GLY A 113 5.14 -5.92 12.05
C GLY A 113 5.81 -4.97 13.05
N ASN A 114 6.77 -5.47 13.82
CA ASN A 114 7.48 -4.73 14.85
C ASN A 114 8.16 -3.45 14.30
N ASN A 115 8.65 -3.48 13.06
CA ASN A 115 9.29 -2.34 12.42
C ASN A 115 8.30 -1.26 11.94
N GLN A 116 7.02 -1.62 11.85
CA GLN A 116 5.94 -0.76 11.35
C GLN A 116 5.10 -0.18 12.50
N PHE A 117 5.34 -0.61 13.74
CA PHE A 117 4.53 -0.28 14.90
C PHE A 117 4.25 1.23 15.04
N LYS A 118 5.29 2.07 14.98
CA LYS A 118 5.12 3.54 15.07
C LYS A 118 4.17 4.11 14.01
N PHE A 119 4.25 3.62 12.77
CA PHE A 119 3.41 4.09 11.68
C PHE A 119 1.96 3.63 11.87
N ILE A 120 1.78 2.43 12.42
CA ILE A 120 0.46 1.88 12.74
C ILE A 120 -0.26 2.69 13.82
N VAL A 121 0.45 3.13 14.86
CA VAL A 121 -0.13 3.97 15.92
C VAL A 121 -0.65 5.27 15.31
N SER A 122 0.18 6.02 14.59
CA SER A 122 -0.21 7.30 14.00
C SER A 122 -1.28 7.15 12.91
N SER A 123 -1.17 6.16 12.03
CA SER A 123 -2.16 5.94 10.96
C SER A 123 -3.53 5.52 11.51
N ILE A 124 -3.60 4.68 12.55
CA ILE A 124 -4.89 4.33 13.17
C ILE A 124 -5.53 5.53 13.87
N GLN A 125 -4.75 6.33 14.59
CA GLN A 125 -5.29 7.53 15.25
C GLN A 125 -5.74 8.57 14.22
N ALA A 126 -5.00 8.74 13.12
CA ALA A 126 -5.39 9.57 11.99
C ALA A 126 -6.71 9.11 11.35
N ILE A 127 -6.89 7.80 11.13
CA ILE A 127 -8.16 7.22 10.66
C ILE A 127 -9.27 7.51 11.68
N ARG A 128 -9.04 7.30 12.97
CA ARG A 128 -10.04 7.49 14.03
C ARG A 128 -10.52 8.92 14.17
N ARG A 129 -9.64 9.89 13.90
CA ARG A 129 -10.00 11.32 13.87
C ARG A 129 -11.01 11.65 12.78
N LEU A 130 -10.90 11.00 11.62
CA LEU A 130 -11.79 11.24 10.47
C LEU A 130 -12.99 10.29 10.45
N GLN A 131 -12.82 9.10 11.00
CA GLN A 131 -13.80 8.02 11.00
C GLN A 131 -13.80 7.30 12.37
N PRO A 132 -14.64 7.77 13.31
CA PRO A 132 -14.66 7.24 14.67
C PRO A 132 -15.36 5.88 14.81
N ASP A 133 -16.24 5.49 13.88
CA ASP A 133 -17.21 4.41 14.14
C ASP A 133 -16.83 3.04 13.58
N LEU A 134 -16.24 2.99 12.39
CA LEU A 134 -16.03 1.75 11.65
C LEU A 134 -14.95 0.89 12.31
N PRO A 135 -15.15 -0.43 12.37
CA PRO A 135 -14.19 -1.34 12.97
C PRO A 135 -12.86 -1.39 12.20
N ILE A 136 -11.77 -1.55 12.94
CA ILE A 136 -10.42 -1.78 12.41
C ILE A 136 -9.97 -3.19 12.79
N GLN A 137 -9.45 -3.96 11.84
CA GLN A 137 -8.71 -5.20 12.11
C GLN A 137 -7.24 -5.01 11.74
N LEU A 138 -6.34 -5.12 12.71
CA LEU A 138 -4.90 -5.13 12.51
C LEU A 138 -4.40 -6.57 12.40
N PHE A 139 -3.80 -6.92 11.27
CA PHE A 139 -3.24 -8.26 11.05
C PHE A 139 -1.72 -8.29 11.28
N HIS A 140 -1.25 -9.37 11.88
CA HIS A 140 0.17 -9.72 12.03
C HIS A 140 0.37 -11.22 11.80
N MET A 141 1.62 -11.68 11.73
CA MET A 141 1.98 -13.09 11.56
C MET A 141 2.70 -13.67 12.80
N GLY A 142 1.96 -14.16 13.78
CA GLY A 142 2.52 -14.70 15.02
C GLY A 142 3.22 -13.67 15.92
N ASP A 143 3.66 -14.13 17.09
CA ASP A 143 4.28 -13.28 18.13
C ASP A 143 5.67 -12.72 17.71
N GLY A 144 6.33 -13.35 16.74
CA GLY A 144 7.62 -12.89 16.22
C GLY A 144 7.49 -11.66 15.31
N ASP A 145 6.33 -11.48 14.67
CA ASP A 145 6.06 -10.37 13.76
C ASP A 145 5.63 -9.12 14.52
N LEU A 146 4.71 -9.25 15.50
CA LEU A 146 4.31 -8.17 16.40
C LEU A 146 4.31 -8.66 17.85
N SER A 147 5.12 -8.04 18.72
CA SER A 147 5.25 -8.48 20.11
C SER A 147 3.95 -8.32 20.90
N LYS A 148 3.77 -9.12 21.96
CA LYS A 148 2.53 -9.11 22.78
C LYS A 148 2.26 -7.75 23.41
N GLU A 149 3.31 -7.05 23.83
CA GLU A 149 3.22 -5.71 24.41
C GLU A 149 2.66 -4.72 23.38
N ARG A 150 3.15 -4.80 22.14
CA ARG A 150 2.66 -3.96 21.03
C ARG A 150 1.24 -4.33 20.59
N GLN A 151 0.92 -5.62 20.57
CA GLN A 151 -0.45 -6.07 20.32
C GLN A 151 -1.41 -5.50 21.36
N GLU A 152 -1.03 -5.52 22.65
CA GLU A 152 -1.86 -4.97 23.73
C GLU A 152 -1.99 -3.46 23.62
N TYR A 153 -0.89 -2.74 23.38
CA TYR A 153 -0.92 -1.30 23.13
C TYR A 153 -1.95 -0.95 22.05
N VAL A 154 -1.93 -1.64 20.91
CA VAL A 154 -2.88 -1.39 19.81
C VAL A 154 -4.32 -1.67 20.24
N ARG A 155 -4.58 -2.72 21.03
CA ARG A 155 -5.94 -3.02 21.53
C ARG A 155 -6.48 -1.94 22.45
N GLU A 156 -5.59 -1.24 23.17
CA GLU A 156 -5.96 -0.29 24.20
C GLU A 156 -5.97 1.17 23.74
N MET A 157 -5.27 1.50 22.65
CA MET A 157 -5.09 2.90 22.21
C MET A 157 -6.36 3.53 21.61
N THR A 158 -7.34 2.73 21.19
CA THR A 158 -8.61 3.22 20.64
C THR A 158 -9.71 2.16 20.71
N HIS A 159 -10.96 2.52 20.44
CA HIS A 159 -12.09 1.59 20.44
C HIS A 159 -12.29 0.90 19.08
N ASN A 160 -13.07 -0.19 19.11
CA ASN A 160 -13.49 -0.95 17.93
C ASN A 160 -12.32 -1.42 17.05
N ILE A 161 -11.24 -1.87 17.70
CA ILE A 161 -10.05 -2.44 17.08
C ILE A 161 -9.86 -3.89 17.51
N GLU A 162 -9.53 -4.75 16.56
CA GLU A 162 -9.17 -6.15 16.80
C GLU A 162 -7.77 -6.41 16.25
N VAL A 163 -6.91 -7.07 17.03
CA VAL A 163 -5.59 -7.54 16.58
C VAL A 163 -5.68 -9.03 16.29
N VAL A 164 -5.38 -9.42 15.05
CA VAL A 164 -5.64 -10.77 14.52
C VAL A 164 -4.34 -11.39 14.01
N ASP A 165 -4.00 -12.57 14.54
CA ASP A 165 -2.94 -13.41 13.97
C ASP A 165 -3.48 -14.13 12.73
N ILE A 166 -2.91 -13.81 11.57
CA ILE A 166 -3.35 -14.37 10.29
C ILE A 166 -3.12 -15.89 10.21
N THR A 167 -2.14 -16.41 10.93
CA THR A 167 -1.79 -17.84 10.93
C THR A 167 -2.82 -18.69 11.67
N GLU A 168 -3.65 -18.06 12.50
CA GLU A 168 -4.80 -18.74 13.10
C GLU A 168 -5.99 -18.82 12.13
N VAL A 169 -6.01 -18.05 11.04
CA VAL A 169 -7.15 -17.97 10.11
C VAL A 169 -6.88 -18.73 8.82
N LEU A 170 -5.66 -18.61 8.28
CA LEU A 170 -5.23 -19.17 7.00
C LEU A 170 -3.96 -20.00 7.17
N ASP A 171 -3.80 -21.03 6.35
CA ASP A 171 -2.64 -21.93 6.43
C ASP A 171 -1.37 -21.28 5.88
N ASN A 172 -0.48 -20.89 6.79
CA ASN A 172 0.78 -20.23 6.47
C ASN A 172 1.89 -21.18 5.99
N ASP A 173 1.76 -22.49 6.15
CA ASP A 173 2.77 -23.44 5.64
C ASP A 173 2.87 -23.36 4.11
N TYR A 174 1.72 -23.06 3.47
CA TYR A 174 1.64 -22.79 2.04
C TYR A 174 1.94 -21.32 1.70
N MET A 175 1.28 -20.37 2.38
CA MET A 175 1.41 -18.94 2.03
C MET A 175 2.85 -18.45 2.21
N ARG A 176 3.52 -18.92 3.28
CA ARG A 176 4.84 -18.48 3.77
C ARG A 176 4.98 -16.97 3.62
N LEU A 177 4.10 -16.28 4.32
CA LEU A 177 3.97 -14.84 4.24
C LEU A 177 5.29 -14.15 4.57
N GLY A 178 5.53 -13.04 3.88
CA GLY A 178 6.71 -12.21 4.09
C GLY A 178 6.55 -10.89 3.37
N GLY A 179 6.97 -9.80 4.02
CA GLY A 179 6.86 -8.45 3.49
C GLY A 179 5.42 -8.12 3.07
N TRP A 180 5.24 -7.61 1.86
CA TRP A 180 3.95 -7.10 1.39
C TRP A 180 2.86 -8.16 1.17
N SER A 181 3.20 -9.46 1.09
CA SER A 181 2.21 -10.47 0.69
C SER A 181 1.05 -10.61 1.69
N ILE A 182 1.26 -10.26 2.97
CA ILE A 182 0.22 -10.34 4.02
C ILE A 182 -1.01 -9.49 3.69
N LYS A 183 -0.85 -8.40 2.93
CA LYS A 183 -1.92 -7.45 2.58
C LYS A 183 -3.14 -8.12 1.96
N ALA A 184 -2.96 -8.86 0.86
CA ALA A 184 -4.07 -9.55 0.19
C ALA A 184 -4.75 -10.58 1.10
N TYR A 185 -3.96 -11.34 1.86
CA TYR A 185 -4.49 -12.36 2.77
C TYR A 185 -5.20 -11.76 3.98
N SER A 186 -4.78 -10.60 4.48
CA SER A 186 -5.46 -9.88 5.56
C SER A 186 -6.86 -9.43 5.12
N MET A 187 -7.01 -8.95 3.89
CA MET A 187 -8.32 -8.63 3.31
C MET A 187 -9.19 -9.88 3.22
N LEU A 188 -8.63 -11.01 2.78
CA LEU A 188 -9.35 -12.28 2.69
C LEU A 188 -9.78 -12.81 4.07
N ALA A 189 -8.87 -12.80 5.05
CA ALA A 189 -9.08 -13.29 6.42
C ALA A 189 -10.00 -12.39 7.26
N SER A 190 -10.09 -11.10 6.92
CA SER A 190 -10.95 -10.15 7.65
C SER A 190 -12.42 -10.56 7.66
N ARG A 191 -13.16 -10.16 8.70
CA ARG A 191 -14.59 -10.47 8.82
C ARG A 191 -15.48 -9.59 7.93
N PHE A 192 -14.95 -8.53 7.34
CA PHE A 192 -15.73 -7.53 6.63
C PHE A 192 -16.26 -8.04 5.30
N GLU A 193 -17.46 -7.63 4.90
CA GLU A 193 -17.95 -7.79 3.53
C GLU A 193 -17.35 -6.71 2.63
N GLU A 194 -17.43 -5.44 3.05
CA GLU A 194 -16.79 -4.31 2.39
C GLU A 194 -15.49 -3.97 3.16
N VAL A 195 -14.35 -4.36 2.60
CA VAL A 195 -13.06 -4.20 3.25
C VAL A 195 -12.25 -3.11 2.56
N MET A 196 -11.60 -2.26 3.35
CA MET A 196 -10.59 -1.32 2.89
C MET A 196 -9.25 -1.67 3.52
N LEU A 197 -8.30 -2.13 2.72
CA LEU A 197 -6.91 -2.21 3.13
C LEU A 197 -6.32 -0.80 3.18
N VAL A 198 -5.55 -0.52 4.23
CA VAL A 198 -4.79 0.72 4.40
C VAL A 198 -3.36 0.36 4.82
N ASP A 199 -2.37 0.88 4.10
CA ASP A 199 -0.97 0.76 4.47
C ASP A 199 -0.68 1.54 5.76
N SER A 200 0.29 1.07 6.53
CA SER A 200 0.65 1.67 7.82
C SER A 200 1.11 3.13 7.71
N ASP A 201 1.53 3.56 6.52
CA ASP A 201 2.03 4.91 6.26
C ASP A 201 1.16 5.68 5.25
N ALA A 202 -0.12 5.28 5.14
CA ALA A 202 -1.14 6.03 4.44
C ALA A 202 -1.93 6.94 5.41
N TYR A 203 -2.21 8.16 4.96
CA TYR A 203 -2.93 9.18 5.73
C TYR A 203 -4.04 9.79 4.87
N PHE A 204 -5.18 10.06 5.48
CA PHE A 204 -6.36 10.60 4.81
C PHE A 204 -6.56 12.08 5.13
N LEU A 205 -7.12 12.84 4.20
CA LEU A 205 -7.51 14.25 4.36
C LEU A 205 -9.04 14.42 4.45
N GLN A 206 -9.78 13.34 4.21
CA GLN A 206 -11.24 13.27 4.26
C GLN A 206 -11.67 11.95 4.90
N ASP A 207 -12.95 11.82 5.26
CA ASP A 207 -13.48 10.56 5.80
C ASP A 207 -13.19 9.39 4.83
N PRO A 208 -12.32 8.42 5.21
CA PRO A 208 -12.01 7.27 4.36
C PRO A 208 -13.25 6.47 3.96
N ALA A 209 -14.31 6.44 4.79
CA ALA A 209 -15.52 5.69 4.49
C ALA A 209 -16.22 6.14 3.20
N MET A 210 -15.98 7.37 2.73
CA MET A 210 -16.50 7.90 1.47
C MET A 210 -16.09 7.04 0.26
N LEU A 211 -14.95 6.33 0.32
CA LEU A 211 -14.52 5.44 -0.77
C LEU A 211 -15.43 4.22 -0.94
N PHE A 212 -16.18 3.81 0.09
CA PHE A 212 -17.22 2.78 -0.06
C PHE A 212 -18.44 3.28 -0.84
N ASP A 213 -18.56 4.59 -1.04
CA ASP A 213 -19.65 5.22 -1.80
C ASP A 213 -19.18 5.83 -3.13
N ASP A 214 -17.90 5.68 -3.49
CA ASP A 214 -17.39 6.09 -4.79
C ASP A 214 -18.20 5.41 -5.93
N PRO A 215 -18.60 6.16 -6.98
CA PRO A 215 -19.36 5.60 -8.09
C PRO A 215 -18.69 4.41 -8.79
N GLY A 216 -17.35 4.40 -8.90
CA GLY A 216 -16.57 3.30 -9.44
C GLY A 216 -16.61 2.06 -8.55
N TYR A 217 -16.51 2.26 -7.22
CA TYR A 217 -16.72 1.18 -6.24
C TYR A 217 -18.15 0.65 -6.28
N LYS A 218 -19.18 1.50 -6.25
CA LYS A 218 -20.58 1.03 -6.30
C LYS A 218 -20.90 0.27 -7.60
N ALA A 219 -20.30 0.69 -8.72
CA ALA A 219 -20.52 0.03 -10.00
C ALA A 219 -19.81 -1.34 -10.09
N THR A 220 -18.62 -1.46 -9.48
CA THR A 220 -17.76 -2.63 -9.72
C THR A 220 -17.45 -3.46 -8.49
N GLY A 221 -17.64 -2.99 -7.26
CA GLY A 221 -17.25 -3.69 -6.04
C GLY A 221 -15.74 -3.78 -5.79
N GLY A 222 -14.90 -3.14 -6.61
CA GLY A 222 -13.46 -3.06 -6.42
C GLY A 222 -12.92 -1.70 -6.88
N LEU A 223 -12.27 -0.96 -5.99
CA LEU A 223 -11.70 0.37 -6.27
C LEU A 223 -10.21 0.38 -5.97
N PHE A 224 -9.43 0.69 -7.00
CA PHE A 224 -7.97 0.75 -6.97
C PHE A 224 -7.47 2.14 -7.36
N PHE A 225 -6.21 2.45 -7.03
CA PHE A 225 -5.63 3.77 -7.26
C PHE A 225 -4.43 3.70 -8.18
N TYR A 226 -4.24 4.75 -8.97
CA TYR A 226 -3.16 4.81 -9.95
C TYR A 226 -1.83 5.24 -9.30
N ASP A 227 -0.76 4.47 -9.50
CA ASP A 227 0.60 4.86 -9.12
C ASP A 227 1.06 6.08 -9.95
N ARG A 228 2.15 6.70 -9.52
CA ARG A 228 2.89 7.73 -10.23
C ARG A 228 3.18 7.31 -11.66
N THR A 229 3.14 8.29 -12.56
CA THR A 229 3.49 8.11 -13.97
C THR A 229 4.98 8.32 -14.14
N LEU A 230 5.76 7.26 -13.93
CA LEU A 230 7.22 7.28 -13.93
C LEU A 230 7.79 6.09 -14.69
N PHE A 231 9.04 6.22 -15.15
CA PHE A 231 9.81 5.15 -15.81
C PHE A 231 9.11 4.63 -17.09
N THR A 232 9.17 5.45 -18.15
CA THR A 232 8.59 5.11 -19.46
C THR A 232 9.31 3.92 -20.11
N ASP A 233 8.71 3.39 -21.17
CA ASP A 233 9.27 2.34 -22.04
C ASP A 233 9.56 1.01 -21.34
N TRP A 234 8.83 0.73 -20.27
CA TRP A 234 8.88 -0.55 -19.58
C TRP A 234 7.88 -1.56 -20.17
N HIS A 235 8.39 -2.64 -20.77
CA HIS A 235 7.56 -3.65 -21.45
C HIS A 235 7.44 -4.98 -20.70
N THR A 236 8.28 -5.22 -19.69
CA THR A 236 8.37 -6.53 -19.00
C THR A 236 7.04 -6.95 -18.37
N GLY A 237 6.32 -6.03 -17.70
CA GLY A 237 5.01 -6.34 -17.10
C GLY A 237 3.92 -6.59 -18.13
N PRO A 238 3.67 -5.68 -19.08
CA PRO A 238 2.68 -5.90 -20.14
C PRO A 238 2.92 -7.20 -20.93
N ASP A 239 4.17 -7.54 -21.24
CA ASP A 239 4.50 -8.77 -21.96
C ASP A 239 4.29 -10.02 -21.10
N PHE A 240 4.67 -9.97 -19.83
CA PHE A 240 4.32 -11.00 -18.86
C PHE A 240 2.81 -11.21 -18.80
N LEU A 241 2.02 -10.14 -18.63
CA LEU A 241 0.55 -10.20 -18.57
C LEU A 241 -0.06 -10.79 -19.84
N ARG A 242 0.43 -10.41 -21.03
CA ARG A 242 0.01 -11.00 -22.31
C ARG A 242 0.30 -12.50 -22.38
N SER A 243 1.44 -12.94 -21.85
CA SER A 243 1.83 -14.35 -21.86
C SER A 243 0.97 -15.22 -20.92
N MET A 244 0.57 -14.70 -19.76
CA MET A 244 -0.25 -15.42 -18.80
C MET A 244 -1.76 -15.32 -19.08
N MET A 245 -2.22 -14.21 -19.67
CA MET A 245 -3.63 -13.96 -19.93
C MET A 245 -3.90 -13.78 -21.43
N PRO A 246 -4.24 -14.86 -22.16
CA PRO A 246 -4.52 -14.76 -23.59
C PRO A 246 -5.81 -13.97 -23.91
N ILE A 247 -6.69 -13.81 -22.93
CA ILE A 247 -7.90 -12.99 -23.03
C ILE A 247 -7.91 -12.07 -21.82
N MET A 248 -7.85 -10.76 -22.05
CA MET A 248 -8.00 -9.71 -21.04
C MET A 248 -9.25 -8.90 -21.34
N SER A 249 -9.69 -8.08 -20.39
CA SER A 249 -10.73 -7.08 -20.65
C SER A 249 -10.21 -5.99 -21.61
N THR A 250 -11.08 -5.04 -21.96
CA THR A 250 -10.68 -3.87 -22.77
C THR A 250 -9.92 -2.79 -21.98
N LEU A 251 -9.82 -2.93 -20.65
CA LEU A 251 -9.18 -1.92 -19.81
C LEU A 251 -7.64 -1.98 -19.92
N PRO A 252 -6.96 -3.15 -19.79
CA PRO A 252 -5.50 -3.22 -19.84
C PRO A 252 -4.86 -2.51 -21.03
N THR A 253 -5.42 -2.62 -22.24
CA THR A 253 -4.88 -1.97 -23.44
C THR A 253 -4.90 -0.43 -23.38
N LYS A 254 -5.67 0.16 -22.47
CA LYS A 254 -5.77 1.60 -22.25
C LYS A 254 -4.91 2.11 -21.10
N LEU A 255 -4.39 1.21 -20.26
CA LEU A 255 -3.58 1.53 -19.08
C LEU A 255 -2.23 2.14 -19.47
N ARG A 256 -1.64 2.92 -18.55
CA ARG A 256 -0.38 3.64 -18.80
C ARG A 256 0.77 2.68 -19.08
N SER A 257 0.85 1.59 -18.31
CA SER A 257 1.82 0.51 -18.46
C SER A 257 1.78 -0.17 -19.82
N PHE A 258 0.59 -0.54 -20.32
CA PHE A 258 0.45 -1.17 -21.64
C PHE A 258 0.78 -0.23 -22.80
N ARG A 259 0.73 1.08 -22.56
CA ARG A 259 1.08 2.13 -23.52
C ARG A 259 2.55 2.57 -23.41
N GLY A 260 3.34 1.97 -22.50
CA GLY A 260 4.74 2.34 -22.26
C GLY A 260 4.93 3.69 -21.55
N ILE A 261 3.88 4.24 -20.93
CA ILE A 261 3.89 5.58 -20.32
C ILE A 261 4.35 5.52 -18.85
N SER A 262 4.16 4.38 -18.18
CA SER A 262 4.57 4.18 -16.78
C SER A 262 5.00 2.74 -16.56
N GLN A 263 5.99 2.50 -15.71
CA GLN A 263 6.33 1.14 -15.28
C GLN A 263 5.26 0.56 -14.35
N HIS A 264 4.57 1.40 -13.59
CA HIS A 264 3.63 0.98 -12.57
C HIS A 264 2.25 1.57 -12.84
N GLU A 265 1.22 0.73 -12.68
CA GLU A 265 -0.16 1.15 -12.87
C GLU A 265 -0.83 1.43 -11.54
N GLN A 266 -0.73 0.50 -10.58
CA GLN A 266 -1.48 0.54 -9.33
C GLN A 266 -0.60 0.93 -8.14
N GLU A 267 -1.14 1.82 -7.30
CA GLU A 267 -0.72 2.02 -5.92
C GLU A 267 -1.64 1.20 -5.00
N SER A 268 -1.06 0.37 -4.12
CA SER A 268 -1.81 -0.52 -3.22
C SER A 268 -1.83 -0.06 -1.75
N GLY A 269 -1.39 1.16 -1.47
CA GLY A 269 -1.51 1.79 -0.15
C GLY A 269 -2.93 1.86 0.37
N VAL A 270 -3.93 1.96 -0.53
CA VAL A 270 -5.34 1.78 -0.20
C VAL A 270 -5.98 0.89 -1.26
N VAL A 271 -6.75 -0.11 -0.83
CA VAL A 271 -7.49 -1.02 -1.72
C VAL A 271 -8.87 -1.29 -1.15
N VAL A 272 -9.93 -1.04 -1.92
CA VAL A 272 -11.32 -1.22 -1.46
C VAL A 272 -12.00 -2.34 -2.23
N ILE A 273 -12.51 -3.36 -1.54
CA ILE A 273 -13.14 -4.53 -2.16
C ILE A 273 -14.42 -4.91 -1.42
N ASN A 274 -15.50 -5.16 -2.17
CA ASN A 274 -16.68 -5.88 -1.68
C ASN A 274 -16.49 -7.38 -1.92
N LYS A 275 -16.20 -8.14 -0.87
CA LYS A 275 -15.96 -9.59 -0.96
C LYS A 275 -17.21 -10.38 -1.33
N LYS A 276 -18.42 -9.88 -1.06
CA LYS A 276 -19.67 -10.54 -1.49
C LYS A 276 -19.87 -10.52 -3.00
N THR A 277 -19.25 -9.58 -3.72
CA THR A 277 -19.34 -9.47 -5.17
C THR A 277 -18.03 -9.80 -5.89
N ARG A 278 -16.88 -9.76 -5.19
CA ARG A 278 -15.54 -9.89 -5.79
C ARG A 278 -14.62 -10.90 -5.11
N LEU A 279 -15.17 -11.90 -4.41
CA LEU A 279 -14.37 -12.94 -3.76
C LEU A 279 -13.38 -13.63 -4.72
N ASN A 280 -13.83 -14.05 -5.91
CA ASN A 280 -12.95 -14.76 -6.85
C ASN A 280 -11.78 -13.89 -7.33
N GLY A 281 -12.00 -12.58 -7.48
CA GLY A 281 -10.93 -11.63 -7.80
C GLY A 281 -9.90 -11.60 -6.68
N LEU A 282 -10.35 -11.43 -5.43
CA LEU A 282 -9.46 -11.45 -4.26
C LEU A 282 -8.72 -12.78 -4.09
N LEU A 283 -9.37 -13.93 -4.35
CA LEU A 283 -8.71 -15.24 -4.32
C LEU A 283 -7.59 -15.34 -5.35
N ALA A 284 -7.80 -14.83 -6.57
CA ALA A 284 -6.75 -14.75 -7.58
C ALA A 284 -5.59 -13.83 -7.17
N VAL A 285 -5.88 -12.70 -6.50
CA VAL A 285 -4.83 -11.84 -5.90
C VAL A 285 -4.02 -12.62 -4.88
N CYS A 286 -4.66 -13.33 -3.95
CA CYS A 286 -3.99 -14.19 -2.98
C CYS A 286 -3.15 -15.27 -3.67
N LYS A 287 -3.64 -15.89 -4.74
CA LYS A 287 -2.87 -16.88 -5.51
C LYS A 287 -1.61 -16.28 -6.11
N MET A 288 -1.67 -15.08 -6.69
CA MET A 288 -0.47 -14.39 -7.21
C MET A 288 0.55 -14.02 -6.13
N ASN A 289 0.10 -13.89 -4.88
CA ASN A 289 0.92 -13.58 -3.69
C ASN A 289 1.31 -14.81 -2.87
N SER A 290 0.94 -16.02 -3.32
CA SER A 290 1.40 -17.27 -2.72
C SER A 290 2.90 -17.43 -2.93
N LYS A 291 3.59 -18.09 -1.99
CA LYS A 291 5.06 -18.12 -1.91
C LYS A 291 5.75 -18.23 -3.26
N TRP A 292 5.43 -19.27 -4.04
CA TRP A 292 6.18 -19.60 -5.25
C TRP A 292 5.84 -18.66 -6.40
N GLU A 293 4.56 -18.36 -6.58
CA GLU A 293 4.06 -17.37 -7.53
C GLU A 293 4.70 -16.00 -7.28
N ARG A 294 4.74 -15.58 -6.01
CA ARG A 294 5.37 -14.35 -5.54
C ARG A 294 6.87 -14.32 -5.80
N ASP A 295 7.61 -15.28 -5.23
CA ASP A 295 9.07 -15.25 -5.15
C ASP A 295 9.73 -15.50 -6.51
N LEU A 296 9.12 -16.32 -7.36
CA LEU A 296 9.69 -16.71 -8.66
C LEU A 296 9.16 -15.87 -9.83
N VAL A 297 7.98 -15.25 -9.71
CA VAL A 297 7.31 -14.58 -10.83
C VAL A 297 6.81 -13.19 -10.46
N SER A 298 5.74 -13.07 -9.68
CA SER A 298 5.01 -11.81 -9.47
C SER A 298 5.94 -10.70 -8.98
N TYR A 299 6.76 -10.93 -7.95
CA TYR A 299 7.65 -9.89 -7.40
C TYR A 299 8.98 -9.76 -8.16
N LYS A 300 9.24 -10.63 -9.14
CA LYS A 300 10.35 -10.48 -10.09
C LYS A 300 9.96 -9.59 -11.27
N VAL A 301 8.67 -9.52 -11.58
CA VAL A 301 8.12 -8.67 -12.63
C VAL A 301 7.61 -7.34 -12.06
N PHE A 302 6.86 -7.40 -10.96
CA PHE A 302 6.25 -6.24 -10.32
C PHE A 302 7.03 -5.79 -9.09
N TYR A 303 6.84 -4.53 -8.72
CA TYR A 303 7.36 -4.00 -7.47
C TYR A 303 6.39 -4.37 -6.34
N GLY A 304 6.60 -5.55 -5.76
CA GLY A 304 5.77 -6.07 -4.68
C GLY A 304 4.37 -6.50 -5.14
N ASP A 305 3.40 -6.33 -4.25
CA ASP A 305 2.01 -6.75 -4.38
C ASP A 305 1.16 -5.85 -5.29
N LYS A 306 1.59 -4.61 -5.53
CA LYS A 306 0.69 -3.56 -6.02
C LYS A 306 -0.05 -3.87 -7.32
N GLU A 307 0.64 -4.46 -8.30
CA GLU A 307 0.03 -4.83 -9.57
C GLU A 307 -0.85 -6.09 -9.44
N THR A 308 -0.60 -6.93 -8.43
CA THR A 308 -1.30 -8.23 -8.28
C THR A 308 -2.80 -8.06 -8.04
N PHE A 309 -3.23 -6.94 -7.46
CA PHE A 309 -4.64 -6.66 -7.18
C PHE A 309 -5.47 -6.57 -8.46
N TRP A 310 -5.18 -5.61 -9.34
CA TRP A 310 -5.93 -5.49 -10.58
C TRP A 310 -5.66 -6.64 -11.55
N THR A 311 -4.45 -7.19 -11.59
CA THR A 311 -4.15 -8.33 -12.49
C THR A 311 -4.84 -9.60 -12.03
N GLY A 312 -5.00 -9.83 -10.72
CA GLY A 312 -5.79 -10.94 -10.18
C GLY A 312 -7.26 -10.83 -10.59
N PHE A 313 -7.82 -9.62 -10.56
CA PHE A 313 -9.17 -9.37 -11.05
C PHE A 313 -9.29 -9.61 -12.56
N GLU A 314 -8.30 -9.21 -13.37
CA GLU A 314 -8.25 -9.55 -14.80
C GLU A 314 -8.13 -11.07 -15.04
N MET A 315 -7.33 -11.79 -14.25
CA MET A 315 -7.21 -13.25 -14.33
C MET A 315 -8.57 -13.94 -14.12
N ALA A 316 -9.29 -13.53 -13.07
CA ALA A 316 -10.62 -14.02 -12.72
C ALA A 316 -11.77 -13.38 -13.53
N GLN A 317 -11.46 -12.45 -14.44
CA GLN A 317 -12.45 -11.65 -15.19
C GLN A 317 -13.51 -11.01 -14.30
N GLU A 318 -13.10 -10.48 -13.15
CA GLU A 318 -13.94 -9.71 -12.23
C GLU A 318 -13.86 -8.21 -12.54
N PRO A 319 -14.99 -7.50 -12.62
CA PRO A 319 -15.01 -6.05 -12.71
C PRO A 319 -14.28 -5.36 -11.55
N TYR A 320 -13.58 -4.28 -11.88
CA TYR A 320 -12.97 -3.34 -10.96
C TYR A 320 -12.92 -1.96 -11.61
N ALA A 321 -12.72 -0.93 -10.80
CA ALA A 321 -12.50 0.43 -11.24
C ALA A 321 -11.16 0.95 -10.70
N PHE A 322 -10.46 1.72 -11.52
CA PHE A 322 -9.47 2.64 -11.00
C PHE A 322 -10.14 3.98 -10.69
N MET A 323 -9.66 4.65 -9.64
CA MET A 323 -10.00 6.04 -9.38
C MET A 323 -9.71 6.88 -10.63
N ARG A 324 -10.60 7.82 -10.95
CA ARG A 324 -10.53 8.59 -12.20
C ARG A 324 -9.28 9.45 -12.30
N THR A 325 -8.72 9.84 -11.17
CA THR A 325 -7.53 10.68 -11.06
C THR A 325 -6.27 9.83 -10.99
N TYR A 326 -5.22 10.25 -11.68
CA TYR A 326 -3.89 9.67 -11.56
C TYR A 326 -3.21 10.07 -10.24
N GLY A 327 -2.11 9.39 -9.90
CA GLY A 327 -1.26 9.80 -8.79
C GLY A 327 -0.87 11.28 -8.91
N SER A 328 -0.86 11.98 -7.77
CA SER A 328 -0.58 13.40 -7.59
C SER A 328 0.54 13.56 -6.54
N VAL A 329 0.93 14.78 -6.22
CA VAL A 329 1.94 15.04 -5.16
C VAL A 329 1.39 16.04 -4.16
N VAL A 330 1.63 15.80 -2.86
CA VAL A 330 1.41 16.74 -1.77
C VAL A 330 2.72 16.95 -1.01
N GLY A 331 3.01 18.18 -0.64
CA GLY A 331 4.21 18.55 0.09
C GLY A 331 4.54 20.02 -0.08
N GLU A 332 5.82 20.28 -0.37
CA GLU A 332 6.39 21.62 -0.34
C GLU A 332 6.55 22.17 -1.75
N LEU A 333 6.39 23.49 -1.88
CA LEU A 333 6.84 24.20 -3.06
C LEU A 333 8.36 24.13 -3.15
N ARG A 334 8.85 23.77 -4.33
CA ARG A 334 10.24 23.88 -4.71
C ARG A 334 10.32 24.85 -5.88
N ASP A 335 11.00 25.96 -5.62
CA ASP A 335 11.26 26.95 -6.65
C ASP A 335 12.23 26.41 -7.70
N ASP A 336 12.11 26.96 -8.90
CA ASP A 336 13.13 26.85 -9.94
C ASP A 336 14.45 27.38 -9.34
N PRO A 337 15.49 26.55 -9.19
CA PRO A 337 16.76 26.99 -8.62
C PRO A 337 17.33 28.21 -9.33
N VAL A 338 17.08 28.37 -10.63
CA VAL A 338 17.55 29.52 -11.42
C VAL A 338 16.86 30.81 -10.98
N LYS A 339 15.54 30.80 -10.80
CA LYS A 339 14.80 31.97 -10.34
C LYS A 339 15.14 32.37 -8.91
N GLU A 340 15.38 31.38 -8.04
CA GLU A 340 15.77 31.68 -6.66
C GLU A 340 17.20 32.23 -6.58
N ILE A 341 18.12 31.72 -7.41
CA ILE A 341 19.44 32.33 -7.60
C ILE A 341 19.30 33.78 -8.07
N GLU A 342 18.52 34.03 -9.13
CA GLU A 342 18.30 35.38 -9.67
C GLU A 342 17.72 36.33 -8.61
N ARG A 343 16.78 35.85 -7.78
CA ARG A 343 16.19 36.62 -6.69
C ARG A 343 17.20 36.94 -5.59
N LEU A 344 17.97 35.96 -5.14
CA LEU A 344 18.97 36.13 -4.09
C LEU A 344 20.14 37.00 -4.58
N GLU A 345 20.59 36.83 -5.81
CA GLU A 345 21.59 37.70 -6.46
C GLU A 345 21.06 39.13 -6.56
N ALA A 346 19.82 39.32 -6.99
CA ALA A 346 19.19 40.65 -7.02
C ALA A 346 19.01 41.26 -5.62
N ALA A 347 18.76 40.46 -4.59
CA ALA A 347 18.63 40.92 -3.21
C ALA A 347 19.98 41.29 -2.56
N LEU A 348 21.08 40.68 -3.02
CA LEU A 348 22.45 41.07 -2.66
C LEU A 348 22.89 42.35 -3.38
N GLU A 349 22.47 42.53 -4.63
CA GLU A 349 22.80 43.71 -5.44
C GLU A 349 21.98 44.95 -5.08
N ASN A 350 20.70 44.78 -4.72
CA ASN A 350 19.77 45.87 -4.38
C ASN A 350 19.58 46.00 -2.86
N GLU A 351 20.69 46.08 -2.13
CA GLU A 351 20.65 46.24 -0.67
C GLU A 351 19.99 47.59 -0.28
N ASP A 352 19.00 47.56 0.61
CA ASP A 352 18.32 48.77 1.09
C ASP A 352 19.29 49.61 1.93
N GLU A 353 19.67 50.79 1.41
CA GLU A 353 20.58 51.71 2.11
C GLU A 353 20.06 52.13 3.51
N ASN A 354 18.75 52.03 3.78
CA ASN A 354 18.15 52.34 5.07
C ASN A 354 18.10 51.14 6.03
N HIS A 355 18.32 49.92 5.53
CA HIS A 355 18.36 48.67 6.32
C HIS A 355 19.39 47.70 5.73
N PRO A 356 20.69 47.97 5.91
CA PRO A 356 21.74 47.12 5.38
C PRO A 356 21.71 45.75 6.06
N LYS A 357 21.82 44.70 5.25
CA LYS A 357 21.95 43.33 5.74
C LYS A 357 23.27 43.21 6.49
N SER A 358 23.24 42.52 7.62
CA SER A 358 24.44 42.15 8.36
C SER A 358 25.36 41.28 7.49
N GLU A 359 26.66 41.27 7.79
CA GLU A 359 27.61 40.36 7.11
C GLU A 359 27.17 38.89 7.20
N ARG A 360 26.50 38.52 8.30
CA ARG A 360 25.95 37.17 8.49
C ARG A 360 24.80 36.87 7.52
N GLU A 361 23.87 37.82 7.33
CA GLU A 361 22.76 37.66 6.36
C GLU A 361 23.27 37.61 4.92
N LYS A 362 24.28 38.42 4.58
CA LYS A 362 24.92 38.37 3.25
C LYS A 362 25.62 37.05 2.99
N GLN A 363 26.30 36.51 4.00
CA GLN A 363 26.94 35.20 3.91
C GLN A 363 25.90 34.09 3.74
N MET A 364 24.79 34.15 4.48
CA MET A 364 23.67 33.21 4.33
C MET A 364 23.09 33.22 2.91
N ASP A 365 22.80 34.40 2.35
CA ASP A 365 22.30 34.53 0.98
C ASP A 365 23.30 33.97 -0.04
N GLN A 366 24.61 34.22 0.14
CA GLN A 366 25.67 33.70 -0.74
C GLN A 366 25.79 32.17 -0.68
N ASP A 367 25.69 31.59 0.52
CA ASP A 367 25.71 30.14 0.73
C ASP A 367 24.46 29.49 0.13
N GLU A 368 23.30 30.14 0.25
CA GLU A 368 22.04 29.72 -0.36
C GLU A 368 22.11 29.76 -1.89
N ILE A 369 22.65 30.83 -2.50
CA ILE A 369 22.94 30.88 -3.95
C ILE A 369 23.85 29.72 -4.36
N GLN A 370 24.91 29.44 -3.60
CA GLN A 370 25.83 28.35 -3.92
C GLN A 370 25.18 26.97 -3.79
N TYR A 371 24.22 26.84 -2.87
CA TYR A 371 23.38 25.67 -2.70
C TYR A 371 22.46 25.47 -3.92
N HIS A 372 21.71 26.49 -4.33
CA HIS A 372 20.81 26.41 -5.49
C HIS A 372 21.55 26.16 -6.81
N LYS A 373 22.76 26.71 -7.00
CA LYS A 373 23.61 26.46 -8.19
C LYS A 373 24.00 24.99 -8.39
N LYS A 374 23.94 24.17 -7.35
CA LYS A 374 24.27 22.73 -7.39
C LYS A 374 23.04 21.85 -7.63
N ARG A 375 21.83 22.42 -7.64
CA ARG A 375 20.58 21.68 -7.85
C ARG A 375 20.30 21.50 -9.34
N PRO A 376 19.66 20.40 -9.75
CA PRO A 376 19.14 20.26 -11.11
C PRO A 376 18.09 21.34 -11.38
N VAL A 377 18.22 22.05 -12.51
CA VAL A 377 17.29 23.11 -12.91
C VAL A 377 15.91 22.52 -13.17
N LEU A 378 14.90 23.01 -12.45
CA LEU A 378 13.50 22.69 -12.68
C LEU A 378 12.91 23.82 -13.53
N GLU A 379 12.42 23.53 -14.74
CA GLU A 379 11.95 24.58 -15.66
C GLU A 379 10.73 25.40 -15.14
N LYS A 380 10.07 24.94 -14.05
CA LYS A 380 8.86 25.52 -13.45
C LYS A 380 8.77 25.20 -11.95
N GLU A 381 7.95 25.96 -11.21
CA GLU A 381 7.56 25.63 -9.83
C GLU A 381 7.10 24.16 -9.75
N ALA A 382 7.58 23.47 -8.72
CA ALA A 382 7.26 22.07 -8.48
C ALA A 382 6.71 21.89 -7.08
N VAL A 383 5.80 20.93 -6.90
CA VAL A 383 5.44 20.42 -5.58
C VAL A 383 6.15 19.09 -5.39
N CYS A 384 6.90 18.96 -4.29
CA CYS A 384 7.68 17.77 -3.97
C CYS A 384 7.25 17.20 -2.62
N GLY A 385 7.04 15.89 -2.57
CA GLY A 385 6.69 15.21 -1.34
C GLY A 385 6.06 13.84 -1.55
N ALA A 386 4.98 13.59 -0.81
CA ALA A 386 4.29 12.32 -0.76
C ALA A 386 3.36 12.12 -1.98
N GLN A 387 3.08 10.86 -2.28
CA GLN A 387 2.20 10.50 -3.39
C GLN A 387 0.74 10.67 -2.98
N LEU A 388 0.11 11.72 -3.49
CA LEU A 388 -1.28 12.07 -3.20
C LEU A 388 -2.24 11.35 -4.15
N HIS A 389 -3.39 10.97 -3.64
CA HIS A 389 -4.54 10.49 -4.37
C HIS A 389 -5.76 11.36 -4.06
N LEU A 390 -6.57 11.57 -5.09
CA LEU A 390 -7.75 12.41 -5.03
C LEU A 390 -9.02 11.56 -4.98
N ASP A 391 -10.12 12.17 -4.57
CA ASP A 391 -11.45 11.57 -4.62
C ASP A 391 -12.07 11.68 -6.04
N HIS A 392 -13.32 11.25 -6.16
CA HIS A 392 -14.07 11.33 -7.42
C HIS A 392 -14.23 12.77 -7.97
N PHE A 393 -14.22 13.77 -7.09
CA PHE A 393 -14.42 15.17 -7.40
C PHE A 393 -13.09 15.93 -7.59
N GLY A 394 -11.96 15.23 -7.51
CA GLY A 394 -10.63 15.80 -7.67
C GLY A 394 -10.14 16.56 -6.43
N GLN A 395 -10.69 16.28 -5.24
CA GLN A 395 -10.19 16.84 -3.98
C GLN A 395 -9.17 15.90 -3.33
N PRO A 396 -8.16 16.42 -2.59
CA PRO A 396 -7.21 15.59 -1.84
C PRO A 396 -7.92 14.59 -0.93
N MET A 397 -7.65 13.30 -1.11
CA MET A 397 -8.29 12.22 -0.36
C MET A 397 -7.34 11.56 0.62
N TRP A 398 -6.20 11.07 0.12
CA TRP A 398 -5.20 10.36 0.93
C TRP A 398 -3.85 10.39 0.25
N TRP A 399 -2.76 10.22 1.01
CA TRP A 399 -1.43 10.03 0.44
C TRP A 399 -0.74 8.79 1.02
N ASN A 400 0.22 8.27 0.25
CA ASN A 400 1.13 7.22 0.69
C ASN A 400 2.56 7.76 0.85
N GLY A 401 3.35 7.15 1.74
CA GLY A 401 4.76 7.43 1.94
C GLY A 401 5.12 7.97 3.33
N GLY A 402 4.16 8.05 4.24
CA GLY A 402 4.36 8.54 5.59
C GLY A 402 4.43 10.08 5.70
N LEU A 403 4.84 10.54 6.87
CA LEU A 403 4.99 11.97 7.20
C LEU A 403 6.42 12.48 7.01
N MET A 404 7.36 11.57 6.75
CA MET A 404 8.80 11.87 6.70
C MET A 404 9.27 11.91 5.24
N ARG A 405 10.17 12.84 4.92
CA ARG A 405 10.84 12.90 3.62
C ARG A 405 11.61 11.62 3.29
N ASN A 406 12.14 10.96 4.31
CA ASN A 406 12.74 9.64 4.17
C ASN A 406 12.43 8.75 5.37
N LYS A 407 11.54 7.78 5.15
CA LYS A 407 11.15 6.81 6.18
C LYS A 407 12.15 5.67 6.38
N ASN A 408 13.12 5.48 5.46
CA ASN A 408 13.98 4.29 5.40
C ASN A 408 15.42 4.52 5.90
N GLU A 409 15.88 5.77 6.03
CA GLU A 409 17.31 6.07 6.19
C GLU A 409 17.62 6.89 7.47
N GLY A 410 16.78 6.79 8.51
CA GLY A 410 17.04 7.39 9.82
C GLY A 410 16.96 8.93 9.89
N VAL A 411 16.97 9.63 8.75
CA VAL A 411 16.84 11.10 8.68
C VAL A 411 15.38 11.52 8.90
N GLN A 412 15.08 11.96 10.11
CA GLN A 412 13.74 12.34 10.54
C GLN A 412 13.37 13.78 10.11
N ARG A 413 13.39 14.10 8.81
CA ARG A 413 12.81 15.37 8.33
C ARG A 413 11.34 15.18 7.97
N ILE A 414 10.46 15.88 8.69
CA ILE A 414 9.02 15.93 8.39
C ILE A 414 8.80 16.63 7.04
N LEU A 415 7.88 16.11 6.24
CA LEU A 415 7.38 16.77 5.04
C LEU A 415 6.48 17.93 5.46
N ASP A 416 6.72 19.11 4.90
CA ASP A 416 5.82 20.24 5.11
C ASP A 416 4.67 20.20 4.08
N PHE A 417 3.52 19.70 4.53
CA PHE A 417 2.32 19.53 3.71
C PHE A 417 1.58 20.86 3.56
N LYS A 418 1.95 21.66 2.56
CA LYS A 418 1.31 22.96 2.29
C LYS A 418 0.66 23.06 0.94
N TYR A 419 1.19 22.35 -0.04
CA TYR A 419 0.79 22.47 -1.43
C TYR A 419 0.57 21.08 -2.03
N TRP A 420 -0.25 21.04 -3.05
CA TRP A 420 -0.44 19.84 -3.85
C TRP A 420 -0.55 20.20 -5.32
N MET A 421 -0.26 19.22 -6.17
CA MET A 421 -0.30 19.37 -7.62
C MET A 421 -0.80 18.08 -8.26
N VAL A 422 -1.60 18.23 -9.32
CA VAL A 422 -2.15 17.15 -10.14
C VAL A 422 -1.91 17.45 -11.63
N ALA A 423 -1.88 16.40 -12.45
CA ALA A 423 -1.81 16.49 -13.92
C ALA A 423 -0.57 17.19 -14.51
N GLY A 424 0.50 17.35 -13.72
CA GLY A 424 1.81 17.83 -14.18
C GLY A 424 2.75 16.71 -14.63
N GLY A 425 3.93 17.11 -15.13
CA GLY A 425 5.03 16.19 -15.35
C GLY A 425 5.55 15.66 -14.02
N MET A 426 5.74 14.35 -13.91
CA MET A 426 6.29 13.71 -12.71
C MET A 426 7.76 13.37 -12.91
N SER A 427 8.58 13.67 -11.91
CA SER A 427 9.96 13.23 -11.83
C SER A 427 10.26 12.65 -10.44
N LYS A 428 11.19 11.68 -10.40
CA LYS A 428 11.86 11.37 -9.13
C LYS A 428 12.96 12.40 -8.95
N HIS A 429 12.81 13.26 -7.96
CA HIS A 429 13.89 14.14 -7.55
C HIS A 429 14.83 13.35 -6.65
N ARG A 430 16.12 13.36 -7.00
CA ARG A 430 17.19 12.89 -6.13
C ARG A 430 17.80 14.11 -5.47
N GLU A 431 17.42 14.38 -4.24
CA GLU A 431 18.16 15.37 -3.43
C GLU A 431 19.43 14.66 -2.93
N ARG A 432 20.54 14.87 -3.64
CA ARG A 432 21.88 14.57 -3.09
C ARG A 432 22.16 15.68 -2.11
N ASN A 433 22.38 15.37 -0.82
CA ASN A 433 22.80 16.40 0.11
C ASN A 433 24.02 17.15 -0.45
N VAL A 434 23.80 18.45 -0.69
CA VAL A 434 24.84 19.40 -1.04
C VAL A 434 25.80 19.45 0.15
N ARG A 435 27.10 19.43 -0.14
CA ARG A 435 28.23 19.47 0.80
C ARG A 435 28.30 20.76 1.63
N ASP A 436 27.27 21.09 2.40
CA ASP A 436 27.33 22.14 3.42
C ASP A 436 27.63 21.50 4.79
N LYS A 437 28.78 21.87 5.35
CA LYS A 437 29.27 21.38 6.65
C LYS A 437 28.57 22.05 7.82
N GLU A 438 27.82 23.13 7.61
CA GLU A 438 27.15 23.90 8.66
C GLU A 438 25.73 23.35 8.91
N LEU A 439 24.91 23.22 7.86
CA LEU A 439 23.57 22.64 7.95
C LEU A 439 23.57 21.18 8.42
N ARG A 440 24.58 20.40 8.00
CA ARG A 440 24.81 19.03 8.51
C ARG A 440 25.13 19.03 10.01
N ARG A 441 25.78 20.07 10.52
CA ARG A 441 26.15 20.21 11.94
C ARG A 441 24.94 20.52 12.79
N GLU A 442 24.06 21.42 12.34
CA GLU A 442 22.78 21.70 13.02
C GLU A 442 21.88 20.47 13.07
N LEU A 443 21.69 19.77 11.94
CA LEU A 443 20.88 18.55 11.91
C LEU A 443 21.41 17.43 12.82
N LEU A 444 22.73 17.25 12.90
CA LEU A 444 23.34 16.23 13.77
C LEU A 444 23.33 16.65 15.25
N TRP A 445 23.37 17.95 15.51
CA TRP A 445 23.20 18.52 16.86
C TRP A 445 21.78 18.32 17.38
N ASP A 446 20.77 18.55 16.55
CA ASP A 446 19.35 18.32 16.88
C ASP A 446 19.03 16.83 17.10
N LEU A 447 19.86 15.93 16.54
CA LEU A 447 19.81 14.47 16.74
C LEU A 447 20.66 13.97 17.92
N GLY A 448 21.24 14.88 18.72
CA GLY A 448 21.98 14.55 19.94
C GLY A 448 23.37 13.95 19.74
N LYS A 449 24.03 14.22 18.60
CA LYS A 449 25.42 13.79 18.34
C LYS A 449 26.42 14.84 18.82
N GLU A 450 27.39 14.45 19.65
CA GLU A 450 28.19 15.39 20.45
C GLU A 450 29.61 15.69 19.92
N SER A 451 30.09 15.05 18.83
CA SER A 451 31.49 15.29 18.36
C SER A 451 31.75 15.25 16.85
N MET A 452 32.74 16.05 16.41
CA MET A 452 33.19 16.18 15.01
C MET A 452 33.84 14.91 14.41
N GLU A 453 34.37 14.00 15.24
CA GLU A 453 34.95 12.74 14.76
C GLU A 453 33.88 11.72 14.33
N GLU A 454 32.68 11.77 14.91
CA GLU A 454 31.53 10.97 14.45
C GLU A 454 31.03 11.46 13.08
N VAL A 455 31.10 12.77 12.83
CA VAL A 455 30.67 13.41 11.58
C VAL A 455 31.54 13.01 10.38
N GLU A 456 32.85 12.83 10.58
CA GLU A 456 33.79 12.49 9.49
C GLU A 456 33.78 11.00 9.11
N LYS A 457 33.46 10.09 10.04
CA LYS A 457 33.38 8.65 9.75
C LYS A 457 32.25 8.27 8.79
N ASP A 458 31.11 8.97 8.85
CA ASP A 458 29.95 8.76 7.97
C ASP A 458 30.06 9.53 6.64
N SER A 459 31.22 10.12 6.30
CA SER A 459 31.37 11.01 5.15
C SER A 459 31.85 10.33 3.85
N VAL A 460 32.14 9.02 3.89
CA VAL A 460 32.62 8.27 2.73
C VAL A 460 31.42 7.57 2.05
N GLU A 461 30.88 8.21 1.02
CA GLU A 461 29.96 7.62 0.03
C GLU A 461 28.77 6.82 0.59
N ASP A 462 28.04 7.37 1.58
CA ASP A 462 26.85 6.70 2.09
C ASP A 462 25.64 6.87 1.12
N PRO A 463 25.11 5.79 0.52
CA PRO A 463 23.89 5.83 -0.29
C PRO A 463 22.64 6.22 0.51
N GLU A 464 22.69 6.17 1.85
CA GLU A 464 21.58 6.45 2.80
C GLU A 464 21.21 7.94 2.94
N TRP A 465 21.74 8.82 2.09
CA TRP A 465 21.44 10.26 2.11
C TRP A 465 20.92 10.77 0.75
N ILE A 466 20.33 9.88 -0.04
CA ILE A 466 19.69 10.18 -1.32
C ILE A 466 18.18 10.23 -1.10
N PHE A 467 17.62 11.42 -0.96
CA PHE A 467 16.17 11.57 -0.87
C PHE A 467 15.53 11.24 -2.22
N HIS A 468 14.68 10.23 -2.24
CA HIS A 468 13.93 9.77 -3.41
C HIS A 468 12.50 10.33 -3.38
N GLU A 469 12.35 11.66 -3.34
CA GLU A 469 11.04 12.31 -3.34
C GLU A 469 10.45 12.40 -4.75
N SER A 470 9.12 12.38 -4.85
CA SER A 470 8.43 12.60 -6.12
C SER A 470 8.08 14.07 -6.22
N CYS A 471 8.44 14.67 -7.35
CA CYS A 471 8.09 16.05 -7.64
C CYS A 471 7.17 16.08 -8.85
N MET A 472 6.15 16.94 -8.79
CA MET A 472 5.31 17.26 -9.93
C MET A 472 5.56 18.71 -10.33
N HIS A 473 5.67 18.96 -11.64
CA HIS A 473 5.95 20.28 -12.19
C HIS A 473 5.08 20.58 -13.41
N GLY A 474 4.95 21.87 -13.71
CA GLY A 474 4.28 22.32 -14.94
C GLY A 474 2.77 22.18 -14.97
N ALA A 475 2.14 21.99 -13.82
CA ALA A 475 0.71 22.16 -13.60
C ALA A 475 0.46 23.26 -12.54
N GLU A 476 -0.81 23.55 -12.28
CA GLU A 476 -1.21 24.52 -11.27
C GLU A 476 -0.86 24.02 -9.85
N VAL A 477 -0.27 24.91 -9.05
CA VAL A 477 0.00 24.66 -7.63
C VAL A 477 -1.27 25.01 -6.85
N HIS A 478 -1.75 24.07 -6.04
CA HIS A 478 -2.89 24.30 -5.16
C HIS A 478 -2.42 24.34 -3.70
N PRO A 479 -2.74 25.39 -2.92
CA PRO A 479 -2.55 25.32 -1.47
C PRO A 479 -3.52 24.29 -0.88
N LEU A 480 -3.08 23.60 0.17
CA LEU A 480 -4.00 22.89 1.07
C LEU A 480 -4.84 23.94 1.82
N ASP A 481 -6.09 23.62 2.07
CA ASP A 481 -6.94 24.46 2.92
C ASP A 481 -6.49 24.40 4.40
N GLU A 482 -7.01 25.31 5.21
CA GLU A 482 -6.62 25.45 6.61
C GLU A 482 -7.07 24.28 7.49
N GLU A 483 -8.11 23.54 7.11
CA GLU A 483 -8.54 22.34 7.85
C GLU A 483 -7.59 21.17 7.56
N MET A 484 -7.23 20.96 6.30
CA MET A 484 -6.25 19.96 5.87
C MET A 484 -4.87 20.21 6.46
N LYS A 485 -4.42 21.48 6.53
CA LYS A 485 -3.13 21.82 7.18
C LYS A 485 -3.12 21.42 8.65
N LYS A 486 -4.14 21.84 9.41
CA LYS A 486 -4.29 21.47 10.84
C LYS A 486 -4.34 19.95 11.03
N LEU A 487 -5.00 19.26 10.10
CA LEU A 487 -5.07 17.82 10.11
C LEU A 487 -3.69 17.18 9.89
N THR A 488 -2.88 17.71 8.97
CA THR A 488 -1.50 17.22 8.78
C THR A 488 -0.59 17.48 9.99
N GLU A 489 -0.75 18.63 10.66
CA GLU A 489 -0.04 18.95 11.91
C GLU A 489 -0.44 17.95 13.02
N SER A 490 -1.72 17.63 13.13
CA SER A 490 -2.25 16.63 14.05
C SER A 490 -1.62 15.25 13.82
N PHE A 491 -1.47 14.84 12.56
CA PHE A 491 -0.82 13.57 12.23
C PHE A 491 0.66 13.53 12.63
N ILE A 492 1.37 14.65 12.46
CA ILE A 492 2.77 14.78 12.87
C ILE A 492 2.90 14.61 14.38
N GLU A 493 2.00 15.20 15.16
CA GLU A 493 1.99 15.05 16.61
C GLU A 493 1.67 13.62 17.05
N MET A 494 0.69 12.97 16.42
CA MET A 494 0.38 11.55 16.68
C MET A 494 1.57 10.64 16.38
N ASP A 495 2.31 10.90 15.29
CA ASP A 495 3.51 10.15 14.93
C ASP A 495 4.68 10.39 15.89
N ARG A 496 4.82 11.62 16.41
CA ARG A 496 5.80 11.93 17.47
C ARG A 496 5.54 11.08 18.71
N VAL A 497 4.30 11.07 19.21
CA VAL A 497 3.90 10.29 20.38
C VAL A 497 4.10 8.79 20.14
N GLY A 498 3.66 8.26 18.99
CA GLY A 498 3.84 6.85 18.64
C GLY A 498 5.31 6.42 18.59
N LYS A 499 6.22 7.29 18.13
CA LYS A 499 7.67 7.04 18.14
C LYS A 499 8.28 7.06 19.54
N GLU A 500 7.84 7.99 20.40
CA GLU A 500 8.28 8.08 21.79
C GLU A 500 7.89 6.82 22.56
N ASP A 501 6.63 6.39 22.44
CA ASP A 501 6.14 5.16 23.06
C ASP A 501 6.84 3.92 22.53
N GLU A 502 7.13 3.83 21.22
CA GLU A 502 7.93 2.75 20.67
C GLU A 502 9.33 2.69 21.31
N GLY A 503 9.97 3.84 21.52
CA GLY A 503 11.27 3.94 22.19
C GLY A 503 11.21 3.44 23.64
N ARG A 504 10.18 3.84 24.39
CA ARG A 504 9.94 3.38 25.77
C ARG A 504 9.72 1.88 25.85
N ILE A 505 8.86 1.33 24.97
CA ILE A 505 8.62 -0.12 24.88
C ILE A 505 9.92 -0.88 24.57
N LYS A 506 10.76 -0.36 23.66
CA LYS A 506 12.08 -0.97 23.34
C LYS A 506 13.03 -0.96 24.53
N ASN A 507 12.91 0.01 25.43
CA ASN A 507 13.68 0.09 26.67
C ASN A 507 13.10 -0.77 27.81
N GLY A 508 12.01 -1.50 27.57
CA GLY A 508 11.34 -2.34 28.57
C GLY A 508 10.43 -1.58 29.53
N GLU A 509 10.08 -0.33 29.20
CA GLU A 509 9.11 0.45 29.97
C GLU A 509 7.67 0.01 29.66
N SER A 510 6.81 0.09 30.68
CA SER A 510 5.36 -0.04 30.48
C SER A 510 4.80 1.28 29.96
N VAL A 511 3.96 1.20 28.93
CA VAL A 511 3.30 2.35 28.32
C VAL A 511 1.80 2.07 28.26
N ASP A 512 0.99 2.97 28.82
CA ASP A 512 -0.47 2.93 28.68
C ASP A 512 -0.90 3.97 27.63
N PRO A 513 -1.38 3.55 26.45
CA PRO A 513 -1.76 4.48 25.39
C PRO A 513 -2.97 5.35 25.75
N LYS A 514 -3.71 5.05 26.82
CA LYS A 514 -4.87 5.84 27.29
C LYS A 514 -4.45 7.09 28.05
N GLU A 515 -3.17 7.22 28.43
CA GLU A 515 -2.64 8.44 29.05
C GLU A 515 -2.57 9.61 28.06
N HIS A 516 -2.58 9.33 26.76
CA HIS A 516 -2.53 10.34 25.70
C HIS A 516 -3.93 10.83 25.32
N ASP A 517 -4.10 12.15 25.21
CA ASP A 517 -5.33 12.76 24.68
C ASP A 517 -5.27 12.84 23.15
N TRP A 518 -5.42 11.69 22.50
CA TRP A 518 -5.44 11.55 21.03
C TRP A 518 -6.51 12.42 20.34
N GLY A 519 -7.59 12.75 21.05
CA GLY A 519 -8.67 13.59 20.51
C GLY A 519 -8.31 15.07 20.44
N SER A 520 -7.50 15.54 21.39
CA SER A 520 -7.04 16.93 21.44
C SER A 520 -5.90 17.27 20.47
N MET A 521 -5.15 16.25 20.04
CA MET A 521 -4.05 16.37 19.07
C MET A 521 -4.56 16.81 17.70
#